data_AF-A0A845GCG4-F1
#
_entry.id   AF-A0A845GCG4-F1
#
_cell.length_a   1.000
_cell.length_b   1.000
_cell.length_c   1.000
_cell.angle_alpha   90.00
_cell.angle_beta   90.00
_cell.angle_gamma   90.00
#
_symmetry.space_group_name_H-M   'P 1'
#
loop_
_entity.id
_entity.type
_entity.pdbx_description
1 polymer ?
#
loop_
_entity_poly.entity_id
_entity_poly.type
_entity_poly.pdbx_seq_one_letter_code
_entity_poly.pdbx_strand_id
1 'polypeptide(L)'
;MSDAPLAERSPQAEHDFAYGIGHWPMAHLQRSLHRELREELELSERDHYALGAAIDVAPYRRIEGPRNHHSYTEYRIRLFPLQLNMHGKLALFDRLHRCPELFAWFTPEELERENNTAGQQAFVTALVEHFGLGLKELVAVPPATTENYLFNDALIGIDIPLTPEQFVTSGRSGKSLTPCPARLTEAELQWLWALAWHAKSLPITGTNKIGLLPSGWMRVDDMAAIQSLRDKLEAKGLRVVEIEGGRYARLSVPPRMVYFDPGFFRYRLSGTNLKGRLELYSMEMHSPLGVLRQETTSFEFGATLAAELRHLDGIELLSDGAPNPPNLRRLLDDLMSDETKRIGLRQMVVRVDKDRKFRELLIKKDGDD
;
A
#
# COMPACT_ATOMS: atom_id res chain seq x y z
N MET A 1 -5.66 14.67 -30.94
CA MET A 1 -5.38 15.19 -32.29
C MET A 1 -3.96 14.75 -32.65
N SER A 2 -3.66 14.31 -33.88
CA SER A 2 -2.26 14.04 -34.24
C SER A 2 -1.56 15.36 -34.59
N ASP A 3 -0.48 15.68 -33.89
CA ASP A 3 0.30 16.92 -34.06
C ASP A 3 1.18 16.96 -35.32
N ALA A 4 0.99 16.04 -36.27
CA ALA A 4 1.63 16.18 -37.58
C ALA A 4 1.08 17.46 -38.25
N PRO A 5 1.94 18.41 -38.67
CA PRO A 5 1.56 19.53 -39.51
C PRO A 5 0.77 19.02 -40.71
N LEU A 6 -0.28 19.72 -41.15
CA LEU A 6 -1.07 19.30 -42.33
C LEU A 6 -0.17 18.94 -43.52
N ALA A 7 0.95 19.65 -43.69
CA ALA A 7 1.93 19.41 -44.75
C ALA A 7 2.67 18.06 -44.68
N GLU A 8 2.67 17.37 -43.54
CA GLU A 8 3.32 16.07 -43.35
C GLU A 8 2.34 14.90 -43.35
N ARG A 9 1.04 15.18 -43.49
CA ARG A 9 0.01 14.14 -43.55
C ARG A 9 0.00 13.57 -44.96
N SER A 10 0.06 12.23 -45.05
CA SER A 10 -0.15 11.60 -46.35
C SER A 10 -1.58 11.91 -46.85
N PRO A 11 -1.78 12.12 -48.17
CA PRO A 11 -3.12 12.33 -48.75
C PRO A 11 -4.10 11.20 -48.39
N GLN A 12 -3.58 9.98 -48.18
CA GLN A 12 -4.33 8.83 -47.70
C GLN A 12 -4.87 9.04 -46.27
N ALA A 13 -4.06 9.58 -45.36
CA ALA A 13 -4.46 9.85 -43.98
C ALA A 13 -5.49 11.00 -43.88
N GLU A 14 -5.41 11.99 -44.76
CA GLU A 14 -6.44 13.03 -44.86
C GLU A 14 -7.74 12.51 -45.47
N HIS A 15 -7.65 11.62 -46.47
CA HIS A 15 -8.80 10.94 -47.05
C HIS A 15 -9.47 9.99 -46.05
N ASP A 16 -8.71 9.21 -45.27
CA ASP A 16 -9.23 8.34 -44.22
C ASP A 16 -9.87 9.14 -43.07
N PHE A 17 -9.31 10.31 -42.76
CA PHE A 17 -9.86 11.26 -41.79
C PHE A 17 -11.17 11.91 -42.28
N ALA A 18 -11.22 12.32 -43.56
CA ALA A 18 -12.36 13.02 -44.14
C ALA A 18 -13.53 12.10 -44.52
N TYR A 19 -13.26 10.83 -44.85
CA TYR A 19 -14.27 9.91 -45.41
C TYR A 19 -14.65 8.75 -44.50
N GLY A 20 -14.22 8.77 -43.24
CA GLY A 20 -14.77 7.89 -42.21
C GLY A 20 -14.57 6.39 -42.47
N ILE A 21 -13.55 6.02 -43.25
CA ILE A 21 -13.10 4.63 -43.32
C ILE A 21 -12.61 4.31 -41.90
N GLY A 22 -13.31 3.40 -41.23
CA GLY A 22 -13.35 3.26 -39.76
C GLY A 22 -12.05 2.87 -39.06
N HIS A 23 -10.88 3.11 -39.65
CA HIS A 23 -9.58 2.72 -39.12
C HIS A 23 -8.68 3.95 -39.17
N TRP A 24 -8.58 4.68 -38.06
CA TRP A 24 -7.37 5.50 -37.85
C TRP A 24 -6.17 4.58 -38.09
N PRO A 25 -5.15 4.96 -38.88
CA PRO A 25 -4.01 4.07 -39.05
C PRO A 25 -3.43 3.88 -37.65
N MET A 26 -3.51 2.66 -37.13
CA MET A 26 -3.18 2.33 -35.73
C MET A 26 -1.81 2.91 -35.33
N ALA A 27 -0.89 2.92 -36.29
CA ALA A 27 0.43 3.50 -36.18
C ALA A 27 0.46 4.99 -35.79
N HIS A 28 -0.54 5.82 -36.12
CA HIS A 28 -0.59 7.23 -35.71
C HIS A 28 -1.09 7.38 -34.27
N LEU A 29 -2.14 6.65 -33.89
CA LEU A 29 -2.65 6.67 -32.51
C LEU A 29 -1.61 6.14 -31.53
N GLN A 30 -0.93 5.04 -31.87
CA GLN A 30 0.14 4.49 -31.05
C GLN A 30 1.35 5.43 -30.98
N ARG A 31 1.74 6.08 -32.08
CA ARG A 31 2.81 7.09 -32.06
C ARG A 31 2.48 8.27 -31.15
N SER A 32 1.25 8.78 -31.22
CA SER A 32 0.79 9.83 -30.31
C SER A 32 0.81 9.35 -28.87
N LEU A 33 0.28 8.15 -28.58
CA LEU A 33 0.33 7.55 -27.25
C LEU A 33 1.77 7.46 -26.71
N HIS A 34 2.71 6.94 -27.50
CA HIS A 34 4.10 6.79 -27.06
C HIS A 34 4.76 8.16 -26.80
N ARG A 35 4.41 9.19 -27.59
CA ARG A 35 4.86 10.57 -27.34
C ARG A 35 4.33 11.08 -26.00
N GLU A 36 3.02 11.00 -25.76
CA GLU A 36 2.41 11.50 -24.50
C GLU A 36 2.95 10.75 -23.28
N LEU A 37 3.05 9.42 -23.34
CA LEU A 37 3.62 8.62 -22.24
C LEU A 37 5.07 8.99 -21.93
N ARG A 38 5.85 9.35 -22.95
CA ARG A 38 7.24 9.78 -22.76
C ARG A 38 7.33 11.20 -22.22
N GLU A 39 6.50 12.12 -22.70
CA GLU A 39 6.56 13.54 -22.34
C GLU A 39 5.95 13.80 -20.96
N GLU A 40 4.81 13.20 -20.66
CA GLU A 40 4.08 13.44 -19.41
C GLU A 40 4.52 12.51 -18.28
N LEU A 41 4.75 11.23 -18.59
CA LEU A 41 5.04 10.17 -17.61
C LEU A 41 6.50 9.71 -17.60
N GLU A 42 7.34 10.19 -18.52
CA GLU A 42 8.73 9.72 -18.70
C GLU A 42 8.84 8.20 -18.96
N LEU A 43 7.82 7.60 -19.59
CA LEU A 43 7.78 6.17 -19.87
C LEU A 43 8.27 5.85 -21.29
N SER A 44 9.20 4.89 -21.39
CA SER A 44 9.75 4.37 -22.66
C SER A 44 9.03 3.08 -23.05
N GLU A 45 8.57 2.99 -24.30
CA GLU A 45 7.94 1.79 -24.87
C GLU A 45 8.86 0.55 -24.77
N ARG A 46 10.17 0.72 -24.94
CA ARG A 46 11.10 -0.42 -24.97
C ARG A 46 11.41 -0.96 -23.59
N ASP A 47 11.35 -0.10 -22.59
CA ASP A 47 11.98 -0.38 -21.29
C ASP A 47 10.96 -0.47 -20.16
N HIS A 48 9.78 0.14 -20.29
CA HIS A 48 8.90 0.38 -19.14
C HIS A 48 7.53 -0.30 -19.21
N TYR A 49 6.96 -0.49 -20.40
CA TYR A 49 5.59 -1.01 -20.50
C TYR A 49 5.35 -1.85 -21.75
N ALA A 50 4.29 -2.65 -21.69
CA ALA A 50 3.63 -3.24 -22.85
C ALA A 50 2.19 -2.72 -22.93
N LEU A 51 1.66 -2.63 -24.14
CA LEU A 51 0.25 -2.30 -24.37
C LEU A 51 -0.59 -3.58 -24.32
N GLY A 52 -1.70 -3.53 -23.59
CA GLY A 52 -2.75 -4.53 -23.64
C GLY A 52 -3.60 -4.43 -24.92
N ALA A 53 -4.64 -5.25 -25.00
CA ALA A 53 -5.63 -5.15 -26.07
C ALA A 53 -6.32 -3.78 -26.01
N ALA A 54 -6.27 -3.05 -27.12
CA ALA A 54 -6.90 -1.74 -27.22
C ALA A 54 -8.44 -1.86 -27.16
N ILE A 55 -9.09 -0.88 -26.56
CA ILE A 55 -10.54 -0.85 -26.36
C ILE A 55 -11.11 0.31 -27.16
N ASP A 56 -12.04 0.01 -28.06
CA ASP A 56 -12.73 0.99 -28.87
C ASP A 56 -13.95 1.55 -28.14
N VAL A 57 -13.95 2.86 -27.90
CA VAL A 57 -15.08 3.56 -27.29
C VAL A 57 -16.04 3.98 -28.42
N ALA A 58 -17.34 3.85 -28.18
CA ALA A 58 -18.35 4.31 -29.13
C ALA A 58 -18.16 5.80 -29.44
N PRO A 59 -18.35 6.24 -30.71
CA PRO A 59 -18.22 7.64 -31.07
C PRO A 59 -19.10 8.53 -30.19
N TYR A 60 -18.49 9.50 -29.51
CA TYR A 60 -19.15 10.40 -28.60
C TYR A 60 -19.42 11.73 -29.29
N ARG A 61 -20.66 12.21 -29.27
CA ARG A 61 -21.05 13.45 -29.96
C ARG A 61 -21.50 14.49 -28.96
N ARG A 62 -20.93 15.69 -29.07
CA ARG A 62 -21.31 16.82 -28.23
C ARG A 62 -21.47 18.07 -29.09
N ILE A 63 -22.48 18.88 -28.73
CA ILE A 63 -22.63 20.23 -29.26
C ILE A 63 -21.77 21.14 -28.39
N GLU A 64 -20.77 21.76 -29.00
CA GLU A 64 -19.85 22.68 -28.30
C GLU A 64 -19.87 24.06 -28.96
N GLY A 65 -19.58 25.10 -28.15
CA GLY A 65 -19.46 26.49 -28.59
C GLY A 65 -20.42 27.47 -27.88
N PRO A 66 -20.02 28.73 -27.67
CA PRO A 66 -20.86 29.73 -27.02
C PRO A 66 -21.90 30.34 -27.98
N ARG A 67 -23.12 30.56 -27.45
CA ARG A 67 -24.23 31.25 -28.13
C ARG A 67 -24.60 30.63 -29.48
N ASN A 68 -24.44 31.34 -30.59
CA ASN A 68 -24.98 30.96 -31.90
C ASN A 68 -23.98 30.23 -32.81
N HIS A 69 -22.79 29.89 -32.32
CA HIS A 69 -21.79 29.11 -33.06
C HIS A 69 -21.67 27.72 -32.45
N HIS A 70 -22.64 26.87 -32.74
CA HIS A 70 -22.62 25.48 -32.35
C HIS A 70 -21.92 24.65 -33.42
N SER A 71 -20.81 24.01 -33.07
CA SER A 71 -20.22 22.96 -33.90
C SER A 71 -20.62 21.59 -33.34
N TYR A 72 -21.09 20.72 -34.23
CA TYR A 72 -21.21 19.29 -33.91
C TYR A 72 -19.81 18.70 -33.91
N THR A 73 -19.36 18.28 -32.73
CA THR A 73 -18.06 17.63 -32.56
C THR A 73 -18.29 16.14 -32.28
N GLU A 74 -17.68 15.28 -33.10
CA GLU A 74 -17.62 13.84 -32.85
C GLU A 74 -16.21 13.48 -32.35
N TYR A 75 -16.15 12.88 -31.16
CA TYR A 75 -14.95 12.34 -30.56
C TYR A 75 -14.88 10.84 -30.81
N ARG A 76 -13.73 10.39 -31.31
CA ARG A 76 -13.41 8.97 -31.46
C ARG A 76 -12.28 8.64 -30.51
N ILE A 77 -12.58 7.81 -29.52
CA ILE A 77 -11.68 7.52 -28.40
C ILE A 77 -11.30 6.04 -28.45
N ARG A 78 -10.02 5.76 -28.24
CA ARG A 78 -9.50 4.40 -28.07
C ARG A 78 -8.63 4.38 -26.83
N LEU A 79 -8.87 3.41 -25.96
CA LEU A 79 -8.11 3.23 -24.72
C LEU A 79 -7.04 2.16 -24.93
N PHE A 80 -5.87 2.38 -24.32
CA PHE A 80 -4.74 1.47 -24.37
C PHE A 80 -4.32 1.09 -22.95
N PRO A 81 -4.76 -0.07 -22.44
CA PRO A 81 -4.31 -0.55 -21.14
C PRO A 81 -2.80 -0.68 -21.11
N LEU A 82 -2.15 -0.12 -20.07
CA LEU A 82 -0.72 -0.26 -19.87
C LEU A 82 -0.44 -1.41 -18.92
N GLN A 83 0.60 -2.18 -19.21
CA GLN A 83 1.18 -3.16 -18.31
C GLN A 83 2.62 -2.75 -18.04
N LEU A 84 2.89 -2.28 -16.84
CA LEU A 84 4.20 -1.77 -16.43
C LEU A 84 5.06 -2.92 -15.90
N ASN A 85 6.30 -2.99 -16.37
CA ASN A 85 7.32 -3.80 -15.71
C ASN A 85 7.87 -3.09 -14.48
N MET A 86 8.83 -3.69 -13.77
CA MET A 86 9.39 -3.09 -12.55
C MET A 86 10.03 -1.71 -12.81
N HIS A 87 10.81 -1.57 -13.88
CA HIS A 87 11.44 -0.30 -14.23
C HIS A 87 10.40 0.79 -14.54
N GLY A 88 9.36 0.45 -15.32
CA GLY A 88 8.26 1.36 -15.61
C GLY A 88 7.47 1.77 -14.38
N LYS A 89 7.23 0.83 -13.46
CA LYS A 89 6.57 1.12 -12.18
C LYS A 89 7.39 2.11 -11.35
N LEU A 90 8.69 1.88 -11.19
CA LEU A 90 9.56 2.77 -10.42
C LEU A 90 9.70 4.15 -11.07
N ALA A 91 9.80 4.20 -12.41
CA ALA A 91 9.82 5.46 -13.16
C ALA A 91 8.53 6.26 -12.95
N LEU A 92 7.37 5.60 -13.04
CA LEU A 92 6.07 6.22 -12.79
C LEU A 92 5.95 6.72 -11.34
N PHE A 93 6.38 5.92 -10.37
CA PHE A 93 6.36 6.31 -8.96
C PHE A 93 7.26 7.51 -8.68
N ASP A 94 8.46 7.55 -9.26
CA ASP A 94 9.33 8.70 -9.16
C ASP A 94 8.71 9.95 -9.80
N ARG A 95 8.04 9.80 -10.95
CA ARG A 95 7.32 10.90 -11.59
C ARG A 95 6.16 11.41 -10.73
N LEU A 96 5.33 10.50 -10.23
CA LEU A 96 4.24 10.78 -9.29
C LEU A 96 4.73 11.53 -8.06
N HIS A 97 5.89 11.13 -7.54
CA HIS A 97 6.49 11.76 -6.38
C HIS A 97 7.01 13.17 -6.66
N ARG A 98 7.62 13.40 -7.83
CA ARG A 98 8.17 14.72 -8.22
C ARG A 98 7.10 15.72 -8.67
N CYS A 99 6.07 15.24 -9.35
CA CYS A 99 5.03 16.06 -9.97
C CYS A 99 3.63 15.51 -9.61
N PRO A 100 3.26 15.45 -8.32
CA PRO A 100 1.98 14.87 -7.90
C PRO A 100 0.76 15.57 -8.50
N GLU A 101 0.88 16.86 -8.84
CA GLU A 101 -0.16 17.67 -9.47
C GLU A 101 -0.57 17.20 -10.87
N LEU A 102 0.29 16.41 -11.55
CA LEU A 102 -0.02 15.82 -12.85
C LEU A 102 -0.95 14.61 -12.74
N PHE A 103 -1.19 14.11 -11.53
CA PHE A 103 -1.94 12.88 -11.29
C PHE A 103 -3.22 13.16 -10.52
N ALA A 104 -4.28 12.50 -10.96
CA ALA A 104 -5.55 12.43 -10.24
C ALA A 104 -5.97 10.96 -10.16
N TRP A 105 -6.31 10.53 -8.95
CA TRP A 105 -6.71 9.14 -8.70
C TRP A 105 -8.22 9.11 -8.53
N PHE A 106 -8.84 8.13 -9.17
CA PHE A 106 -10.28 7.91 -9.10
C PHE A 106 -10.54 6.42 -8.86
N THR A 107 -11.43 6.10 -7.94
CA THR A 107 -12.06 4.78 -7.92
C THR A 107 -13.03 4.66 -9.10
N PRO A 108 -13.47 3.45 -9.47
CA PRO A 108 -14.50 3.27 -10.49
C PRO A 108 -15.78 4.09 -10.20
N GLU A 109 -16.22 4.10 -8.95
CA GLU A 109 -17.41 4.84 -8.52
C GLU A 109 -17.20 6.37 -8.57
N GLU A 110 -15.97 6.84 -8.39
CA GLU A 110 -15.62 8.25 -8.55
C GLU A 110 -15.55 8.67 -10.01
N LEU A 111 -15.05 7.80 -10.91
CA LEU A 111 -15.07 8.04 -12.36
C LEU A 111 -16.50 8.15 -12.89
N GLU A 112 -17.43 7.33 -12.39
CA GLU A 112 -18.86 7.42 -12.75
C GLU A 112 -19.48 8.77 -12.38
N ARG A 113 -19.04 9.36 -11.26
CA ARG A 113 -19.49 10.67 -10.80
C ARG A 113 -18.68 11.82 -11.39
N GLU A 114 -17.65 11.51 -12.18
CA GLU A 114 -16.71 12.46 -12.76
C GLU A 114 -16.01 13.34 -11.71
N ASN A 115 -15.96 12.91 -10.45
CA ASN A 115 -15.39 13.66 -9.34
C ASN A 115 -14.89 12.72 -8.23
N ASN A 116 -13.68 12.97 -7.74
CA ASN A 116 -13.13 12.22 -6.61
C ASN A 116 -13.36 12.94 -5.28
N THR A 117 -13.16 12.23 -4.17
CA THR A 117 -13.25 12.80 -2.81
C THR A 117 -12.32 13.99 -2.54
N ALA A 118 -11.27 14.18 -3.36
CA ALA A 118 -10.38 15.33 -3.30
C ALA A 118 -10.89 16.54 -4.12
N GLY A 119 -12.08 16.44 -4.73
CA GLY A 119 -12.71 17.50 -5.51
C GLY A 119 -12.17 17.65 -6.94
N GLN A 120 -11.28 16.77 -7.39
CA GLN A 120 -10.76 16.78 -8.76
C GLN A 120 -11.84 16.26 -9.72
N GLN A 121 -11.97 16.87 -10.89
CA GLN A 121 -12.95 16.49 -11.91
C GLN A 121 -12.28 15.66 -13.01
N ALA A 122 -12.97 14.61 -13.47
CA ALA A 122 -12.58 13.79 -14.61
C ALA A 122 -13.54 14.02 -15.77
N PHE A 123 -13.06 14.54 -16.91
CA PHE A 123 -13.89 14.73 -18.10
C PHE A 123 -14.05 13.42 -18.89
N VAL A 124 -14.75 12.44 -18.29
CA VAL A 124 -14.86 11.06 -18.79
C VAL A 124 -16.28 10.67 -19.20
N THR A 125 -17.17 11.62 -19.46
CA THR A 125 -18.57 11.38 -19.86
C THR A 125 -18.70 10.39 -21.01
N ALA A 126 -17.82 10.50 -22.02
CA ALA A 126 -17.79 9.57 -23.15
C ALA A 126 -17.54 8.11 -22.73
N LEU A 127 -16.74 7.89 -21.69
CA LEU A 127 -16.47 6.55 -21.15
C LEU A 127 -17.66 6.04 -20.35
N VAL A 128 -18.30 6.90 -19.56
CA VAL A 128 -19.50 6.55 -18.78
C VAL A 128 -20.67 6.20 -19.70
N GLU A 129 -20.89 6.95 -20.79
CA GLU A 129 -21.91 6.62 -21.78
C GLU A 129 -21.63 5.31 -22.52
N HIS A 130 -20.36 5.01 -22.78
CA HIS A 130 -19.96 3.80 -23.49
C HIS A 130 -20.06 2.54 -22.62
N PHE A 131 -19.50 2.57 -21.40
CA PHE A 131 -19.44 1.40 -20.51
C PHE A 131 -20.65 1.29 -19.56
N GLY A 132 -21.46 2.34 -19.46
CA GLY A 132 -22.57 2.44 -18.53
C GLY A 132 -22.15 2.63 -17.07
N LEU A 133 -23.15 2.69 -16.19
CA LEU A 133 -22.95 2.73 -14.74
C LEU A 133 -22.22 1.45 -14.26
N GLY A 134 -21.34 1.59 -13.28
CA GLY A 134 -20.45 0.53 -12.82
C GLY A 134 -19.14 0.42 -13.60
N LEU A 135 -19.01 1.05 -14.78
CA LEU A 135 -17.85 0.96 -15.68
C LEU A 135 -17.29 -0.47 -15.83
N LYS A 136 -18.17 -1.48 -15.84
CA LYS A 136 -17.80 -2.88 -15.54
C LYS A 136 -16.70 -3.45 -16.43
N GLU A 137 -16.73 -3.12 -17.72
CA GLU A 137 -15.71 -3.57 -18.67
C GLU A 137 -14.36 -2.87 -18.44
N LEU A 138 -14.37 -1.59 -18.04
CA LEU A 138 -13.16 -0.87 -17.65
C LEU A 138 -12.58 -1.41 -16.34
N VAL A 139 -13.45 -1.76 -15.38
CA VAL A 139 -13.04 -2.40 -14.10
C VAL A 139 -12.48 -3.81 -14.32
N ALA A 140 -12.91 -4.49 -15.37
CA ALA A 140 -12.37 -5.81 -15.74
C ALA A 140 -10.97 -5.73 -16.38
N VAL A 141 -10.49 -4.54 -16.74
CA VAL A 141 -9.13 -4.36 -17.26
C VAL A 141 -8.12 -4.71 -16.16
N PRO A 142 -7.12 -5.57 -16.46
CA PRO A 142 -6.09 -5.91 -15.49
C PRO A 142 -5.36 -4.67 -14.95
N PRO A 143 -4.98 -4.64 -13.67
CA PRO A 143 -4.18 -3.56 -13.10
C PRO A 143 -2.89 -3.36 -13.89
N ALA A 144 -2.44 -2.11 -13.99
CA ALA A 144 -1.21 -1.79 -14.72
C ALA A 144 0.06 -2.35 -14.05
N THR A 145 -0.01 -2.66 -12.75
CA THR A 145 1.08 -3.25 -11.98
C THR A 145 0.57 -4.42 -11.16
N THR A 146 1.42 -5.42 -10.97
CA THR A 146 1.20 -6.50 -9.98
C THR A 146 2.32 -6.44 -8.96
N GLU A 147 1.96 -6.56 -7.67
CA GLU A 147 2.95 -6.62 -6.60
C GLU A 147 3.44 -8.06 -6.41
N ASN A 148 4.66 -8.31 -6.88
CA ASN A 148 5.35 -9.58 -6.68
C ASN A 148 6.35 -9.41 -5.53
N TYR A 149 6.07 -10.04 -4.38
CA TYR A 149 6.96 -10.02 -3.23
C TYR A 149 7.94 -11.21 -3.28
N LEU A 150 9.21 -11.00 -2.92
CA LEU A 150 10.22 -12.05 -2.85
C LEU A 150 9.88 -13.07 -1.75
N PHE A 151 9.28 -12.61 -0.66
CA PHE A 151 8.79 -13.44 0.43
C PHE A 151 7.26 -13.42 0.45
N ASN A 152 6.62 -14.42 -0.15
CA ASN A 152 5.16 -14.42 -0.38
C ASN A 152 4.44 -15.68 0.13
N ASP A 153 4.86 -16.23 1.27
CA ASP A 153 4.10 -17.31 1.92
C ASP A 153 2.90 -16.71 2.68
N ALA A 154 1.70 -17.01 2.23
CA ALA A 154 0.45 -16.47 2.78
C ALA A 154 0.17 -16.86 4.23
N LEU A 155 0.92 -17.80 4.81
CA LEU A 155 0.74 -18.26 6.19
C LEU A 155 1.93 -17.90 7.09
N ILE A 156 3.07 -17.49 6.52
CA ILE A 156 4.29 -17.19 7.25
C ILE A 156 4.50 -15.68 7.22
N GLY A 157 4.52 -15.07 8.39
CA GLY A 157 4.93 -13.68 8.56
C GLY A 157 6.32 -13.57 9.15
N ILE A 158 6.87 -12.35 9.08
CA ILE A 158 8.14 -12.00 9.72
C ILE A 158 7.91 -11.04 10.89
N ASP A 159 8.72 -11.19 11.93
CA ASP A 159 8.71 -10.28 13.08
C ASP A 159 10.01 -9.49 13.08
N ILE A 160 9.84 -8.16 13.06
CA ILE A 160 10.92 -7.18 13.06
C ILE A 160 11.37 -6.95 14.51
N PRO A 161 12.67 -7.16 14.82
CA PRO A 161 13.19 -7.03 16.17
C PRO A 161 13.24 -5.57 16.63
N LEU A 162 13.18 -5.35 17.94
CA LEU A 162 13.30 -4.04 18.59
C LEU A 162 14.74 -3.68 18.92
N THR A 163 15.63 -4.65 19.11
CA THR A 163 17.04 -4.38 19.45
C THR A 163 18.00 -5.20 18.58
N PRO A 164 19.27 -4.78 18.40
CA PRO A 164 20.26 -5.50 17.60
C PRO A 164 20.61 -6.91 18.11
N GLU A 165 20.35 -7.17 19.39
CA GLU A 165 20.57 -8.48 20.03
C GLU A 165 19.48 -9.49 19.66
N GLN A 166 18.31 -9.02 19.24
CA GLN A 166 17.20 -9.85 18.80
C GLN A 166 17.33 -10.22 17.32
N PHE A 167 16.84 -11.41 16.97
CA PHE A 167 16.82 -11.87 15.60
C PHE A 167 15.49 -11.52 14.92
N VAL A 168 15.55 -11.26 13.61
CA VAL A 168 14.35 -11.35 12.78
C VAL A 168 13.81 -12.77 12.89
N THR A 169 12.53 -12.93 13.20
CA THR A 169 11.92 -14.26 13.26
C THR A 169 10.89 -14.43 12.15
N SER A 170 10.64 -15.67 11.75
CA SER A 170 9.62 -15.99 10.75
C SER A 170 8.79 -17.18 11.18
N GLY A 171 7.50 -17.17 10.89
CA GLY A 171 6.63 -18.29 11.25
C GLY A 171 5.15 -17.99 11.10
N ARG A 172 4.37 -19.05 11.32
CA ARG A 172 2.91 -18.98 11.36
C ARG A 172 2.45 -18.48 12.72
N SER A 173 1.44 -17.63 12.72
CA SER A 173 0.83 -17.14 13.97
C SER A 173 0.33 -18.31 14.84
N GLY A 174 0.69 -18.29 16.12
CA GLY A 174 0.34 -19.35 17.08
C GLY A 174 1.24 -20.60 17.06
N LYS A 175 2.31 -20.62 16.26
CA LYS A 175 3.38 -21.62 16.32
C LYS A 175 4.69 -20.98 16.78
N SER A 176 5.66 -21.81 17.16
CA SER A 176 7.02 -21.35 17.44
C SER A 176 7.62 -20.68 16.20
N LEU A 177 8.15 -19.48 16.38
CA LEU A 177 8.81 -18.72 15.34
C LEU A 177 10.25 -19.20 15.18
N THR A 178 10.74 -19.21 13.94
CA THR A 178 12.11 -19.61 13.60
C THR A 178 12.97 -18.35 13.53
N PRO A 179 14.01 -18.21 14.37
CA PRO A 179 14.92 -17.07 14.30
C PRO A 179 15.84 -17.17 13.08
N CYS A 180 16.04 -16.05 12.39
CA CYS A 180 17.06 -15.87 11.38
C CYS A 180 18.34 -15.36 12.09
N PRO A 181 19.39 -16.18 12.21
CA PRO A 181 20.57 -15.85 13.03
C PRO A 181 21.53 -14.89 12.29
N ALA A 182 20.99 -13.78 11.79
CA ALA A 182 21.72 -12.67 11.22
C ALA A 182 21.87 -11.57 12.28
N ARG A 183 23.12 -11.20 12.61
CA ARG A 183 23.38 -10.08 13.52
C ARG A 183 23.35 -8.77 12.75
N LEU A 184 22.36 -7.94 13.08
CA LEU A 184 22.20 -6.63 12.47
C LEU A 184 23.00 -5.59 13.27
N THR A 185 23.59 -4.64 12.55
CA THR A 185 24.07 -3.40 13.18
C THR A 185 22.90 -2.49 13.50
N GLU A 186 23.13 -1.48 14.34
CA GLU A 186 22.11 -0.47 14.64
C GLU A 186 21.59 0.21 13.35
N ALA A 187 22.48 0.59 12.43
CA ALA A 187 22.09 1.21 11.17
C ALA A 187 21.24 0.28 10.29
N GLU A 188 21.60 -1.01 10.21
CA GLU A 188 20.83 -2.01 9.46
C GLU A 188 19.46 -2.25 10.08
N LEU A 189 19.38 -2.28 11.40
CA LEU A 189 18.14 -2.45 12.14
C LEU A 189 17.19 -1.26 11.94
N GLN A 190 17.71 -0.03 12.04
CA GLN A 190 16.91 1.16 11.79
C GLN A 190 16.39 1.23 10.35
N TRP A 191 17.17 0.78 9.37
CA TRP A 191 16.68 0.63 7.99
C TRP A 191 15.62 -0.46 7.87
N LEU A 192 15.77 -1.59 8.56
CA LEU A 192 14.74 -2.61 8.60
C LEU A 192 13.43 -2.07 9.18
N TRP A 193 13.49 -1.26 10.24
CA TRP A 193 12.31 -0.58 10.78
C TRP A 193 11.68 0.34 9.75
N ALA A 194 12.46 1.23 9.13
CA ALA A 194 11.98 2.15 8.11
C ALA A 194 11.27 1.43 6.96
N LEU A 195 11.89 0.38 6.40
CA LEU A 195 11.32 -0.41 5.32
C LEU A 195 10.04 -1.13 5.74
N ALA A 196 10.00 -1.71 6.94
CA ALA A 196 8.83 -2.39 7.48
C ALA A 196 7.67 -1.43 7.78
N TRP A 197 7.97 -0.27 8.36
CA TRP A 197 6.99 0.76 8.70
C TRP A 197 6.32 1.31 7.45
N HIS A 198 7.13 1.64 6.44
CA HIS A 198 6.65 2.14 5.15
C HIS A 198 5.89 1.07 4.36
N ALA A 199 6.34 -0.19 4.38
CA ALA A 199 5.61 -1.30 3.74
C ALA A 199 4.18 -1.44 4.29
N LYS A 200 3.96 -1.12 5.57
CA LYS A 200 2.65 -1.13 6.20
C LYS A 200 1.85 0.16 6.02
N SER A 201 2.38 1.13 5.28
CA SER A 201 1.79 2.47 5.10
C SER A 201 1.53 3.18 6.44
N LEU A 202 2.39 2.96 7.44
CA LEU A 202 2.30 3.62 8.74
C LEU A 202 2.91 5.03 8.67
N PRO A 203 2.39 5.98 9.46
CA PRO A 203 2.84 7.36 9.40
C PRO A 203 4.29 7.51 9.88
N ILE A 204 5.02 8.40 9.21
CA ILE A 204 6.39 8.79 9.54
C ILE A 204 6.43 10.31 9.64
N THR A 205 6.98 10.82 10.75
CA THR A 205 7.06 12.27 11.01
C THR A 205 8.51 12.76 10.91
N GLY A 206 8.68 14.07 10.69
CA GLY A 206 10.01 14.67 10.54
C GLY A 206 10.71 14.31 9.23
N THR A 207 10.00 13.72 8.27
CA THR A 207 10.55 13.37 6.95
C THR A 207 10.39 14.56 6.01
N ASN A 208 11.47 14.86 5.28
CA ASN A 208 11.33 15.54 4.00
C ASN A 208 10.82 14.43 3.07
N LYS A 209 9.53 14.43 2.72
CA LYS A 209 8.80 13.35 1.99
C LYS A 209 9.53 12.70 0.79
N ILE A 210 10.63 13.29 0.34
CA ILE A 210 11.60 12.85 -0.67
C ILE A 210 11.94 11.36 -0.46
N GLY A 211 11.42 10.52 -1.35
CA GLY A 211 11.83 9.12 -1.48
C GLY A 211 10.89 8.08 -0.88
N LEU A 212 9.71 8.44 -0.39
CA LEU A 212 8.66 7.45 -0.10
C LEU A 212 7.77 7.26 -1.33
N LEU A 213 7.82 6.06 -1.92
CA LEU A 213 7.07 5.69 -3.12
C LEU A 213 5.95 4.70 -2.77
N PRO A 214 4.91 4.56 -3.62
CA PRO A 214 3.84 3.59 -3.41
C PRO A 214 4.33 2.14 -3.28
N SER A 215 3.47 1.26 -2.75
CA SER A 215 3.73 -0.17 -2.56
C SER A 215 4.96 -0.50 -1.70
N GLY A 216 5.29 0.37 -0.74
CA GLY A 216 6.42 0.17 0.18
C GLY A 216 7.80 0.43 -0.45
N TRP A 217 7.85 0.92 -1.69
CA TRP A 217 9.09 1.30 -2.32
C TRP A 217 9.64 2.59 -1.75
N MET A 218 10.96 2.68 -1.71
CA MET A 218 11.67 3.85 -1.25
C MET A 218 12.82 4.16 -2.19
N ARG A 219 13.07 5.45 -2.42
CA ARG A 219 14.27 5.94 -3.08
C ARG A 219 15.28 6.35 -2.02
N VAL A 220 16.47 5.76 -2.08
CA VAL A 220 17.53 5.94 -1.09
C VAL A 220 18.83 6.28 -1.80
N ASP A 221 19.48 7.35 -1.36
CA ASP A 221 20.70 7.84 -1.98
C ASP A 221 21.94 7.04 -1.52
N ASP A 222 22.03 6.70 -0.23
CA ASP A 222 23.06 5.82 0.32
C ASP A 222 22.50 4.43 0.63
N MET A 223 22.83 3.47 -0.23
CA MET A 223 22.36 2.10 -0.14
C MET A 223 23.25 1.18 0.69
N ALA A 224 24.39 1.64 1.23
CA ALA A 224 25.40 0.77 1.83
C ALA A 224 24.84 -0.10 2.98
N ALA A 225 24.10 0.52 3.89
CA ALA A 225 23.49 -0.20 5.02
C ALA A 225 22.35 -1.13 4.59
N ILE A 226 21.56 -0.74 3.59
CA ILE A 226 20.45 -1.57 3.06
C ILE A 226 21.00 -2.78 2.29
N GLN A 227 22.08 -2.61 1.52
CA GLN A 227 22.77 -3.70 0.83
C GLN A 227 23.35 -4.68 1.85
N SER A 228 24.05 -4.19 2.87
CA SER A 228 24.56 -5.02 3.97
C SER A 228 23.43 -5.79 4.69
N LEU A 229 22.31 -5.11 4.99
CA LEU A 229 21.12 -5.73 5.57
C LEU A 229 20.58 -6.86 4.68
N ARG A 230 20.39 -6.60 3.38
CA ARG A 230 19.94 -7.61 2.41
C ARG A 230 20.87 -8.81 2.41
N ASP A 231 22.16 -8.58 2.21
CA ASP A 231 23.15 -9.64 2.03
C ASP A 231 23.26 -10.51 3.30
N LYS A 232 23.16 -9.92 4.49
CA LYS A 232 23.14 -10.67 5.77
C LYS A 232 21.90 -11.55 5.92
N LEU A 233 20.72 -11.05 5.57
CA LEU A 233 19.47 -11.82 5.66
C LEU A 233 19.43 -12.92 4.59
N GLU A 234 19.83 -12.61 3.36
CA GLU A 234 19.89 -13.58 2.26
C GLU A 234 20.91 -14.69 2.52
N ALA A 235 22.06 -14.38 3.12
CA ALA A 235 23.05 -15.38 3.53
C ALA A 235 22.51 -16.38 4.58
N LYS A 236 21.40 -16.05 5.25
CA LYS A 236 20.67 -16.94 6.17
C LYS A 236 19.39 -17.51 5.57
N GLY A 237 19.15 -17.31 4.28
CA GLY A 237 17.99 -17.82 3.54
C GLY A 237 16.74 -16.96 3.65
N LEU A 238 16.81 -15.76 4.22
CA LEU A 238 15.67 -14.87 4.38
C LEU A 238 15.70 -13.73 3.35
N ARG A 239 15.02 -13.95 2.21
CA ARG A 239 14.97 -13.00 1.08
C ARG A 239 13.81 -12.02 1.22
N VAL A 240 13.98 -11.02 2.09
CA VAL A 240 12.91 -10.05 2.43
C VAL A 240 13.22 -8.62 2.02
N VAL A 241 14.46 -8.29 1.68
CA VAL A 241 14.83 -6.95 1.20
C VAL A 241 15.06 -7.01 -0.29
N GLU A 242 14.32 -6.20 -1.04
CA GLU A 242 14.47 -6.08 -2.49
C GLU A 242 15.10 -4.75 -2.83
N ILE A 243 16.06 -4.78 -3.75
CA ILE A 243 16.79 -3.60 -4.22
C ILE A 243 16.73 -3.59 -5.74
N GLU A 244 16.33 -2.47 -6.32
CA GLU A 244 16.20 -2.30 -7.75
C GLU A 244 16.93 -1.03 -8.21
N GLY A 245 17.57 -1.08 -9.38
CA GLY A 245 18.28 0.06 -9.97
C GLY A 245 19.37 0.72 -9.09
N GLY A 246 19.84 0.04 -8.03
CA GLY A 246 20.88 0.53 -7.13
C GLY A 246 20.50 1.73 -6.26
N ARG A 247 19.23 2.13 -6.23
CA ARG A 247 18.73 3.29 -5.47
C ARG A 247 17.31 3.13 -4.95
N TYR A 248 16.63 2.04 -5.32
CA TYR A 248 15.29 1.74 -4.82
C TYR A 248 15.37 0.54 -3.91
N ALA A 249 14.68 0.61 -2.78
CA ALA A 249 14.60 -0.46 -1.80
C ALA A 249 13.16 -0.64 -1.32
N ARG A 250 12.81 -1.87 -0.96
CA ARG A 250 11.60 -2.17 -0.17
C ARG A 250 11.78 -3.40 0.70
N LEU A 251 10.93 -3.51 1.72
CA LEU A 251 10.66 -4.80 2.35
C LEU A 251 9.69 -5.57 1.44
N SER A 252 10.22 -6.60 0.78
CA SER A 252 9.51 -7.44 -0.19
C SER A 252 8.74 -8.57 0.48
N VAL A 253 7.83 -8.18 1.38
CA VAL A 253 6.92 -9.05 2.13
C VAL A 253 5.53 -8.42 2.05
N PRO A 254 4.44 -9.20 1.86
CA PRO A 254 3.09 -8.68 1.92
C PRO A 254 2.86 -7.88 3.22
N PRO A 255 2.33 -6.65 3.18
CA PRO A 255 2.21 -5.80 4.36
C PRO A 255 1.46 -6.44 5.55
N ARG A 256 0.49 -7.31 5.26
CA ARG A 256 -0.28 -8.06 6.27
C ARG A 256 0.55 -9.12 7.01
N MET A 257 1.69 -9.50 6.46
CA MET A 257 2.63 -10.52 6.98
C MET A 257 3.87 -9.91 7.64
N VAL A 258 3.91 -8.59 7.76
CA VAL A 258 4.96 -7.86 8.49
C VAL A 258 4.45 -7.54 9.90
N TYR A 259 5.18 -8.01 10.91
CA TYR A 259 4.88 -7.76 12.31
C TYR A 259 6.09 -7.14 13.01
N PHE A 260 5.86 -6.42 14.09
CA PHE A 260 6.88 -5.85 14.95
C PHE A 260 6.91 -6.61 16.28
N ASP A 261 8.08 -6.63 16.91
CA ASP A 261 8.22 -7.08 18.29
C ASP A 261 7.19 -6.38 19.20
N PRO A 262 6.55 -7.07 20.14
CA PRO A 262 5.55 -6.47 21.02
C PRO A 262 6.06 -5.24 21.80
N GLY A 263 7.37 -5.17 22.05
CA GLY A 263 8.02 -4.04 22.71
C GLY A 263 7.90 -2.72 21.93
N PHE A 264 7.58 -2.75 20.63
CA PHE A 264 7.25 -1.54 19.85
C PHE A 264 5.96 -0.87 20.30
N PHE A 265 5.10 -1.59 21.01
CA PHE A 265 3.79 -1.10 21.37
C PHE A 265 3.71 -0.82 22.86
N ARG A 266 2.81 0.09 23.20
CA ARG A 266 2.34 0.32 24.56
C ARG A 266 0.83 0.36 24.55
N TYR A 267 0.24 0.03 25.69
CA TYR A 267 -1.20 0.08 25.84
C TYR A 267 -1.64 0.92 27.03
N ARG A 268 -2.86 1.46 26.92
CA ARG A 268 -3.56 2.13 28.01
C ARG A 268 -4.99 1.61 28.09
N LEU A 269 -5.43 1.27 29.29
CA LEU A 269 -6.81 0.88 29.58
C LEU A 269 -7.56 2.05 30.21
N SER A 270 -8.76 2.32 29.72
CA SER A 270 -9.68 3.31 30.29
C SER A 270 -11.12 2.79 30.32
N GLY A 271 -12.04 3.52 30.97
CA GLY A 271 -13.46 3.17 31.08
C GLY A 271 -13.85 2.53 32.43
N THR A 272 -14.98 1.81 32.45
CA THR A 272 -15.56 1.14 33.63
C THR A 272 -15.67 -0.37 33.44
N ASN A 273 -16.10 -1.12 34.46
CA ASN A 273 -16.22 -2.58 34.42
C ASN A 273 -17.34 -3.08 33.49
N LEU A 274 -18.19 -2.17 33.02
CA LEU A 274 -19.26 -2.47 32.07
C LEU A 274 -18.86 -2.17 30.62
N LYS A 275 -17.98 -1.18 30.43
CA LYS A 275 -17.44 -0.77 29.13
C LYS A 275 -16.01 -0.31 29.29
N GLY A 276 -15.08 -0.99 28.63
CA GLY A 276 -13.68 -0.60 28.62
C GLY A 276 -13.23 -0.13 27.24
N ARG A 277 -12.15 0.64 27.25
CA ARG A 277 -11.44 1.10 26.05
C ARG A 277 -9.98 0.73 26.18
N LEU A 278 -9.43 0.11 25.14
CA LEU A 278 -8.02 -0.23 25.00
C LEU A 278 -7.45 0.69 23.94
N GLU A 279 -6.47 1.48 24.33
CA GLU A 279 -5.69 2.32 23.44
C GLU A 279 -4.35 1.64 23.20
N LEU A 280 -4.02 1.38 21.94
CA LEU A 280 -2.73 0.90 21.49
C LEU A 280 -2.02 2.03 20.74
N TYR A 281 -0.75 2.25 21.05
CA TYR A 281 0.09 3.18 20.31
C TYR A 281 1.50 2.63 20.25
N SER A 282 2.26 3.05 19.24
CA SER A 282 3.66 2.65 19.13
C SER A 282 4.55 3.56 19.96
N MET A 283 5.67 3.01 20.42
CA MET A 283 6.79 3.80 20.88
C MET A 283 7.32 4.67 19.75
N GLU A 284 7.97 5.76 20.15
CA GLU A 284 8.69 6.63 19.24
C GLU A 284 10.06 5.99 18.92
N MET A 285 10.31 5.72 17.65
CA MET A 285 11.58 5.15 17.19
C MET A 285 12.22 6.08 16.17
N HIS A 286 13.53 6.27 16.27
CA HIS A 286 14.29 7.03 15.29
C HIS A 286 14.79 6.10 14.19
N SER A 287 14.59 6.52 12.94
CA SER A 287 15.08 5.82 11.75
C SER A 287 15.72 6.82 10.79
N PRO A 288 16.46 6.35 9.77
CA PRO A 288 16.96 7.18 8.68
C PRO A 288 15.88 8.01 7.97
N LEU A 289 14.61 7.59 8.03
CA LEU A 289 13.49 8.32 7.44
C LEU A 289 12.95 9.44 8.32
N GLY A 290 13.33 9.49 9.59
CA GLY A 290 12.72 10.33 10.60
C GLY A 290 12.13 9.50 11.72
N VAL A 291 11.07 10.03 12.32
CA VAL A 291 10.48 9.47 13.54
C VAL A 291 9.32 8.54 13.17
N LEU A 292 9.47 7.26 13.52
CA LEU A 292 8.45 6.25 13.38
C LEU A 292 7.54 6.32 14.60
N ARG A 293 6.31 6.78 14.39
CA ARG A 293 5.30 6.84 15.44
C ARG A 293 3.93 6.70 14.84
N GLN A 294 3.15 5.78 15.39
CA GLN A 294 1.77 5.60 15.00
C GLN A 294 0.83 6.47 15.84
N GLU A 295 -0.26 6.93 15.22
CA GLU A 295 -1.42 7.46 15.94
C GLU A 295 -2.11 6.35 16.75
N THR A 296 -2.68 6.76 17.90
CA THR A 296 -3.38 5.87 18.82
C THR A 296 -4.55 5.16 18.14
N THR A 297 -4.57 3.84 18.23
CA THR A 297 -5.71 3.00 17.80
C THR A 297 -6.51 2.61 19.03
N SER A 298 -7.81 2.87 19.03
CA SER A 298 -8.67 2.56 20.17
C SER A 298 -9.73 1.53 19.87
N PHE A 299 -9.92 0.59 20.79
CA PHE A 299 -10.91 -0.47 20.74
C PHE A 299 -11.85 -0.37 21.91
N GLU A 300 -13.15 -0.38 21.65
CA GLU A 300 -14.17 -0.46 22.69
C GLU A 300 -14.60 -1.91 22.89
N PHE A 301 -14.81 -2.30 24.15
CA PHE A 301 -15.26 -3.66 24.49
C PHE A 301 -16.19 -3.68 25.70
N GLY A 302 -16.98 -4.76 25.75
CA GLY A 302 -17.95 -5.02 26.80
C GLY A 302 -17.34 -5.51 28.11
N ALA A 303 -18.22 -5.65 29.10
CA ALA A 303 -17.89 -5.94 30.50
C ALA A 303 -16.91 -7.10 30.71
N THR A 304 -17.12 -8.22 30.00
CA THR A 304 -16.32 -9.45 30.19
C THR A 304 -14.84 -9.25 29.87
N LEU A 305 -14.53 -8.57 28.75
CA LEU A 305 -13.14 -8.31 28.38
C LEU A 305 -12.53 -7.21 29.26
N ALA A 306 -13.36 -6.25 29.72
CA ALA A 306 -12.92 -5.19 30.60
C ALA A 306 -12.49 -5.67 31.98
N ALA A 307 -13.27 -6.54 32.60
CA ALA A 307 -12.92 -7.14 33.89
C ALA A 307 -11.62 -7.97 33.78
N GLU A 308 -11.46 -8.74 32.70
CA GLU A 308 -10.28 -9.57 32.47
C GLU A 308 -9.01 -8.75 32.23
N LEU A 309 -9.06 -7.75 31.33
CA LEU A 309 -7.88 -6.91 31.07
C LEU A 309 -7.48 -6.08 32.29
N ARG A 310 -8.44 -5.55 33.06
CA ARG A 310 -8.14 -4.85 34.33
C ARG A 310 -7.55 -5.77 35.38
N HIS A 311 -7.96 -7.03 35.41
CA HIS A 311 -7.35 -8.02 36.29
C HIS A 311 -5.90 -8.31 35.93
N LEU A 312 -5.61 -8.50 34.64
CA LEU A 312 -4.24 -8.72 34.17
C LEU A 312 -3.34 -7.49 34.34
N ASP A 313 -3.91 -6.30 34.21
CA ASP A 313 -3.23 -5.02 34.44
C ASP A 313 -3.12 -4.69 35.95
N GLY A 314 -3.53 -5.61 36.84
CA GLY A 314 -3.44 -5.44 38.29
C GLY A 314 -4.33 -4.33 38.87
N ILE A 315 -5.27 -3.79 38.08
CA ILE A 315 -6.19 -2.72 38.50
C ILE A 315 -7.28 -3.29 39.42
N GLU A 316 -7.75 -4.51 39.18
CA GLU A 316 -8.82 -5.13 39.97
C GLU A 316 -8.56 -6.61 40.30
N LEU A 317 -8.97 -7.06 41.49
CA LEU A 317 -9.01 -8.47 41.85
C LEU A 317 -10.32 -9.07 41.31
N LEU A 318 -10.24 -10.11 40.47
CA LEU A 318 -11.42 -10.89 40.14
C LEU A 318 -11.94 -11.58 41.41
N SER A 319 -13.23 -11.51 41.66
CA SER A 319 -13.88 -12.32 42.69
C SER A 319 -13.85 -13.80 42.27
N ASP A 320 -13.62 -14.71 43.23
CA ASP A 320 -13.51 -16.18 43.04
C ASP A 320 -14.72 -16.84 42.33
N GLY A 321 -15.80 -16.10 42.08
CA GLY A 321 -17.00 -16.54 41.36
C GLY A 321 -17.16 -15.98 39.94
N ALA A 322 -16.16 -15.28 39.39
CA ALA A 322 -16.26 -14.73 38.03
C ALA A 322 -16.39 -15.85 36.99
N PRO A 323 -17.39 -15.78 36.08
CA PRO A 323 -17.59 -16.80 35.05
C PRO A 323 -16.34 -16.89 34.19
N ASN A 324 -15.68 -18.06 34.22
CA ASN A 324 -14.45 -18.39 33.49
C ASN A 324 -14.68 -18.12 31.99
N PRO A 325 -14.24 -16.97 31.45
CA PRO A 325 -14.70 -16.54 30.15
C PRO A 325 -14.08 -17.40 29.05
N PRO A 326 -14.65 -17.40 27.83
CA PRO A 326 -14.00 -17.99 26.67
C PRO A 326 -12.57 -17.46 26.57
N ASN A 327 -11.64 -18.30 26.08
CA ASN A 327 -10.20 -17.99 25.96
C ASN A 327 -9.99 -16.49 25.67
N LEU A 328 -9.41 -15.74 26.61
CA LEU A 328 -9.14 -14.29 26.47
C LEU A 328 -8.47 -13.98 25.13
N ARG A 329 -7.56 -14.86 24.71
CA ARG A 329 -6.93 -14.84 23.40
C ARG A 329 -7.96 -14.78 22.27
N ARG A 330 -9.00 -15.61 22.29
CA ARG A 330 -10.08 -15.58 21.28
C ARG A 330 -10.84 -14.27 21.31
N LEU A 331 -11.19 -13.73 22.50
CA LEU A 331 -11.90 -12.45 22.60
C LEU A 331 -11.05 -11.27 22.06
N LEU A 332 -9.75 -11.28 22.34
CA LEU A 332 -8.81 -10.28 21.81
C LEU A 332 -8.57 -10.48 20.31
N ASP A 333 -8.39 -11.71 19.86
CA ASP A 333 -8.24 -12.03 18.44
C ASP A 333 -9.51 -11.61 17.67
N ASP A 334 -10.71 -11.87 18.20
CA ASP A 334 -11.99 -11.47 17.62
C ASP A 334 -12.13 -9.93 17.58
N LEU A 335 -11.74 -9.23 18.64
CA LEU A 335 -11.83 -7.77 18.74
C LEU A 335 -10.84 -7.06 17.80
N MET A 336 -9.69 -7.68 17.53
CA MET A 336 -8.53 -6.97 16.99
C MET A 336 -8.03 -7.50 15.64
N SER A 337 -8.68 -8.50 15.06
CA SER A 337 -8.08 -9.38 14.05
C SER A 337 -7.48 -8.66 12.83
N ASP A 338 -8.12 -7.61 12.30
CA ASP A 338 -7.65 -6.92 11.10
C ASP A 338 -6.90 -5.62 11.42
N GLU A 339 -7.34 -4.87 12.43
CA GLU A 339 -6.69 -3.64 12.88
C GLU A 339 -5.29 -3.91 13.47
N THR A 340 -5.10 -4.98 14.26
CA THR A 340 -3.77 -5.28 14.81
C THR A 340 -2.79 -5.77 13.75
N LYS A 341 -3.28 -6.55 12.77
CA LYS A 341 -2.48 -6.91 11.59
C LYS A 341 -2.15 -5.69 10.76
N ARG A 342 -3.03 -4.70 10.67
CA ARG A 342 -2.76 -3.43 9.96
C ARG A 342 -1.62 -2.66 10.62
N ILE A 343 -1.55 -2.64 11.95
CA ILE A 343 -0.48 -1.93 12.68
C ILE A 343 0.79 -2.79 12.87
N GLY A 344 0.71 -4.09 12.61
CA GLY A 344 1.86 -5.00 12.66
C GLY A 344 2.04 -5.65 14.03
N LEU A 345 1.01 -5.66 14.86
CA LEU A 345 1.01 -6.42 16.10
C LEU A 345 0.52 -7.84 15.82
N ARG A 346 1.37 -8.85 16.07
CA ARG A 346 1.02 -10.25 15.82
C ARG A 346 0.06 -10.81 16.87
N GLN A 347 0.37 -10.60 18.15
CA GLN A 347 -0.38 -11.12 19.31
C GLN A 347 -0.20 -10.21 20.52
N MET A 348 -1.25 -10.05 21.34
CA MET A 348 -1.17 -9.32 22.62
C MET A 348 -0.91 -10.21 23.85
N VAL A 349 -1.18 -11.52 23.78
CA VAL A 349 -1.13 -12.42 24.95
C VAL A 349 -0.34 -13.67 24.60
N VAL A 350 0.66 -14.03 25.40
CA VAL A 350 1.59 -15.12 25.06
C VAL A 350 1.27 -16.47 25.69
N ARG A 351 0.54 -16.52 26.80
CA ARG A 351 0.33 -17.80 27.49
C ARG A 351 -1.01 -17.88 28.16
N VAL A 352 -1.67 -19.02 27.96
CA VAL A 352 -2.74 -19.54 28.80
C VAL A 352 -2.22 -20.90 29.21
N ASP A 353 -1.83 -21.08 30.47
CA ASP A 353 -1.38 -22.38 30.94
C ASP A 353 -2.50 -23.43 30.81
N LYS A 354 -2.19 -24.73 30.90
CA LYS A 354 -3.19 -25.82 30.86
C LYS A 354 -4.29 -25.64 31.93
N ASP A 355 -3.96 -24.95 33.01
CA ASP A 355 -4.88 -24.60 34.09
C ASP A 355 -5.51 -23.19 33.96
N ARG A 356 -5.26 -22.48 32.86
CA ARG A 356 -5.70 -21.08 32.60
C ARG A 356 -5.21 -20.05 33.64
N LYS A 357 -4.23 -20.38 34.49
CA LYS A 357 -3.82 -19.56 35.64
C LYS A 357 -2.85 -18.42 35.35
N PHE A 358 -2.02 -18.53 34.30
CA PHE A 358 -1.09 -17.47 33.93
C PHE A 358 -1.49 -16.89 32.58
N ARG A 359 -1.81 -15.60 32.57
CA ARG A 359 -2.08 -14.78 31.39
C ARG A 359 -1.18 -13.55 31.54
N GLU A 360 -0.25 -13.36 30.62
CA GLU A 360 0.62 -12.19 30.60
C GLU A 360 0.43 -11.45 29.26
N LEU A 361 0.31 -10.13 29.35
CA LEU A 361 0.27 -9.26 28.19
C LEU A 361 1.70 -9.09 27.66
N LEU A 362 1.88 -9.31 26.37
CA LEU A 362 3.15 -9.12 25.67
C LEU A 362 3.57 -7.65 25.56
N ILE A 363 2.59 -6.76 25.64
CA ILE A 363 2.75 -5.32 25.47
C ILE A 363 2.78 -4.72 26.87
N LYS A 364 3.74 -3.84 27.14
CA LYS A 364 3.81 -3.10 28.40
C LYS A 364 2.77 -2.00 28.48
N LYS A 365 2.33 -1.68 29.71
CA LYS A 365 1.46 -0.54 29.97
C LYS A 365 2.24 0.77 29.75
N ASP A 366 1.51 1.82 29.40
CA ASP A 366 2.05 3.19 29.46
C ASP A 366 2.63 3.50 30.85
N GLY A 367 3.88 3.93 30.90
CA GLY A 367 4.58 4.28 32.14
C GLY A 367 5.35 3.14 32.83
N ASP A 368 5.32 1.90 32.29
CA ASP A 368 6.15 0.79 32.76
C ASP A 368 7.42 0.67 31.88
N ASP A 369 8.59 0.93 32.46
CA ASP A 369 9.90 0.83 31.78
C ASP A 369 10.43 -0.61 31.64
#